data_AF-A0A0N1KRD8-F1
#
_entry.id   AF-A0A0N1KRD8-F1
#
_cell.length_a   1.000
_cell.length_b   1.000
_cell.length_c   1.000
_cell.angle_alpha   90.00
_cell.angle_beta   90.00
_cell.angle_gamma   90.00
#
_symmetry.space_group_name_H-M   'P 1'
#
loop_
_entity.id
_entity.type
_entity.pdbx_description
1 polymer ?
#
loop_
_entity_poly.entity_id
_entity_poly.type
_entity_poly.pdbx_seq_one_letter_code
_entity_poly.pdbx_strand_id
1 'polypeptide(L)'
;MSEFPKILSDKTVHERHIDFRKALFDLNPENISPEHTDILTGIYMTTKQIDYRNKILRLLYDFSTPELRSFFETAYKKERYLDMKIYALRGLVQFSAEKDIEKLVTKLKVSLTKREETTPYNYQEYELLRGKNALPYLVDKYGYTCFQELLTQVNVQYGRMPDEFKGHFTTDENGGFVPLRTPAESSKLINSFFDRLKGKSYFL
;
A
#
# COMPACT_ATOMS: atom_id res chain seq x y z
N MET A 1 22.98 8.71 15.20
CA MET A 1 21.56 9.01 14.94
C MET A 1 21.52 10.17 13.96
N SER A 2 20.88 10.05 12.80
CA SER A 2 20.66 11.21 11.94
C SER A 2 19.51 12.04 12.51
N GLU A 3 19.71 13.34 12.67
CA GLU A 3 18.66 14.28 13.08
C GLU A 3 17.49 14.28 12.09
N PHE A 4 16.28 14.55 12.60
CA PHE A 4 15.12 14.77 11.76
C PHE A 4 15.33 16.02 10.89
N PRO A 5 15.15 15.95 9.55
CA PRO A 5 15.48 17.06 8.67
C PRO A 5 14.60 18.30 8.93
N LYS A 6 15.22 19.41 9.32
CA LYS A 6 14.51 20.68 9.62
C LYS A 6 13.64 21.18 8.46
N ILE A 7 14.04 20.90 7.22
CA ILE A 7 13.28 21.27 6.01
C ILE A 7 11.87 20.67 5.98
N LEU A 8 11.62 19.53 6.64
CA LEU A 8 10.30 18.92 6.73
C LEU A 8 9.36 19.66 7.69
N SER A 9 9.91 20.45 8.62
CA SER A 9 9.16 21.30 9.54
C SER A 9 9.00 22.75 9.07
N ASP A 10 9.70 23.13 8.00
CA ASP A 10 9.71 24.49 7.49
C ASP A 10 8.46 24.79 6.64
N LYS A 11 7.59 25.65 7.17
CA LYS A 11 6.33 26.05 6.51
C LYS A 11 6.55 26.94 5.29
N THR A 12 7.74 27.50 5.11
CA THR A 12 8.09 28.38 3.98
C THR A 12 8.57 27.59 2.77
N VAL A 13 9.04 26.35 2.97
CA VAL A 13 9.54 25.48 1.91
C VAL A 13 8.37 24.74 1.26
N HIS A 14 8.25 24.89 -0.06
CA HIS A 14 7.24 24.14 -0.79
C HIS A 14 7.62 22.65 -0.85
N GLU A 15 6.65 21.77 -0.63
CA GLU A 15 6.81 20.31 -0.66
C GLU A 15 7.41 19.73 -1.97
N ARG A 16 7.41 20.50 -3.06
CA ARG A 16 7.97 20.12 -4.36
C ARG A 16 9.45 20.44 -4.50
N HIS A 17 10.03 21.12 -3.51
CA HIS A 17 11.46 21.39 -3.47
C HIS A 17 12.24 20.06 -3.44
N ILE A 18 13.31 19.95 -4.23
CA ILE A 18 14.07 18.71 -4.37
C ILE A 18 14.64 18.23 -3.04
N ASP A 19 15.11 19.15 -2.20
CA ASP A 19 15.65 18.83 -0.89
C ASP A 19 14.56 18.39 0.10
N PHE A 20 13.33 18.89 -0.05
CA PHE A 20 12.19 18.42 0.76
C PHE A 20 11.88 16.97 0.42
N ARG A 21 11.80 16.66 -0.88
CA ARG A 21 11.60 15.30 -1.37
C ARG A 21 12.70 14.38 -0.83
N LYS A 22 13.95 14.76 -1.04
CA LYS A 22 15.10 13.97 -0.61
C LYS A 22 15.05 13.71 0.89
N ALA A 23 14.85 14.75 1.69
CA ALA A 23 14.73 14.64 3.15
C ALA A 23 13.63 13.67 3.58
N LEU A 24 12.44 13.71 2.96
CA LEU A 24 11.34 12.80 3.30
C LEU A 24 11.66 11.35 2.92
N PHE A 25 12.29 11.13 1.77
CA PHE A 25 12.56 9.77 1.28
C PHE A 25 13.76 9.11 1.96
N ASP A 26 14.73 9.88 2.44
CA ASP A 26 15.89 9.43 3.20
C ASP A 26 15.55 9.08 4.66
N LEU A 27 14.38 9.48 5.17
CA LEU A 27 13.90 9.08 6.49
C LEU A 27 13.68 7.56 6.59
N ASN A 28 14.06 7.00 7.74
CA ASN A 28 13.71 5.65 8.18
C ASN A 28 12.94 5.72 9.51
N PRO A 29 12.21 4.66 9.90
CA PRO A 29 11.49 4.62 11.18
C PRO A 29 12.38 4.95 12.40
N GLU A 30 13.65 4.55 12.37
CA GLU A 30 14.63 4.84 13.44
C GLU A 30 14.95 6.33 13.62
N ASN A 31 14.57 7.18 12.66
CA ASN A 31 14.80 8.63 12.69
C ASN A 31 13.58 9.40 13.25
N ILE A 32 12.51 8.69 13.62
CA ILE A 32 11.24 9.30 13.99
C ILE A 32 11.00 9.08 15.48
N SER A 33 10.91 10.18 16.22
CA SER A 33 10.44 10.21 17.60
C SER A 33 8.93 10.56 17.61
N PRO A 34 8.25 10.41 18.75
CA PRO A 34 6.85 10.81 18.87
C PRO A 34 6.58 12.27 18.47
N GLU A 35 7.49 13.22 18.73
CA GLU A 35 7.26 14.62 18.33
C GLU A 35 7.31 14.85 16.81
N HIS A 36 7.96 13.96 16.06
CA HIS A 36 8.03 14.04 14.60
C HIS A 36 6.77 13.51 13.91
N THR A 37 5.91 12.75 14.61
CA THR A 37 4.71 12.19 14.00
C THR A 37 3.73 13.28 13.58
N ASP A 38 3.63 14.37 14.34
CA ASP A 38 2.73 15.49 14.01
C ASP A 38 3.15 16.22 12.72
N ILE A 39 4.46 16.34 12.49
CA ILE A 39 5.00 16.93 11.26
C ILE A 39 4.64 16.04 10.07
N LEU A 40 4.90 14.74 10.16
CA LEU A 40 4.66 13.79 9.07
C LEU A 40 3.16 13.65 8.77
N THR A 41 2.31 13.56 9.79
CA THR A 41 0.86 13.52 9.60
C THR A 41 0.33 14.84 9.00
N GLY A 42 0.87 15.99 9.40
CA GLY A 42 0.58 17.29 8.80
C GLY A 42 0.90 17.35 7.30
N ILE A 43 2.07 16.84 6.89
CA ILE A 43 2.47 16.73 5.48
C ILE A 43 1.48 15.81 4.74
N TYR A 44 1.17 14.63 5.29
CA TYR A 44 0.25 13.68 4.68
C TYR A 44 -1.15 14.28 4.43
N MET A 45 -1.64 15.11 5.36
CA MET A 45 -2.97 15.70 5.26
C MET A 45 -3.07 16.72 4.13
N THR A 46 -2.02 17.52 3.94
CA THR A 46 -2.00 18.65 3.00
C THR A 46 -1.50 18.27 1.60
N THR A 47 -0.60 17.29 1.51
CA THR A 47 0.03 16.92 0.24
C THR A 47 -0.93 16.25 -0.74
N LYS A 48 -0.80 16.63 -2.02
CA LYS A 48 -1.46 15.93 -3.15
C LYS A 48 -0.61 14.78 -3.69
N GLN A 49 0.68 14.73 -3.34
CA GLN A 49 1.64 13.76 -3.86
C GLN A 49 1.37 12.37 -3.26
N ILE A 50 1.01 11.41 -4.13
CA ILE A 50 0.63 10.05 -3.70
C ILE A 50 1.80 9.33 -3.06
N ASP A 51 2.99 9.49 -3.63
CA ASP A 51 4.22 8.87 -3.16
C ASP A 51 4.66 9.42 -1.80
N TYR A 52 4.39 10.69 -1.50
CA TYR A 52 4.64 11.27 -0.16
C TYR A 52 3.71 10.62 0.86
N ARG A 53 2.42 10.51 0.53
CA ARG A 53 1.45 9.84 1.39
C ARG A 53 1.82 8.38 1.64
N ASN A 54 2.25 7.66 0.61
CA ASN A 54 2.69 6.28 0.73
C ASN A 54 3.94 6.16 1.61
N LYS A 55 4.96 7.00 1.39
CA LYS A 55 6.17 7.04 2.22
C LYS A 55 5.82 7.30 3.69
N ILE A 56 4.97 8.28 3.97
CA ILE A 56 4.57 8.62 5.35
C ILE A 56 3.80 7.48 6.01
N LEU A 57 2.86 6.84 5.30
CA LEU A 57 2.16 5.66 5.84
C LEU A 57 3.15 4.56 6.24
N ARG A 58 4.11 4.25 5.37
CA ARG A 58 5.15 3.24 5.64
C ARG A 58 6.12 3.64 6.74
N LEU A 59 6.33 4.93 6.98
CA LEU A 59 7.14 5.41 8.11
C LEU A 59 6.41 5.21 9.45
N LEU A 60 5.08 5.35 9.46
CA LEU A 60 4.29 5.45 10.70
C LEU A 60 3.51 4.18 11.06
N TYR A 61 3.19 3.29 10.13
CA TYR A 61 2.28 2.15 10.33
C TYR A 61 2.62 1.14 11.46
N ASP A 62 3.83 1.17 12.02
CA ASP A 62 4.25 0.33 13.17
C ASP A 62 4.42 1.15 14.47
N PHE A 63 4.16 2.45 14.43
CA PHE A 63 4.19 3.30 15.62
C PHE A 63 2.89 3.12 16.43
N SER A 64 3.04 3.05 17.75
CA SER A 64 1.94 2.85 18.70
C SER A 64 1.58 4.13 19.49
N THR A 65 2.01 5.30 19.01
CA THR A 65 1.68 6.61 19.59
C THR A 65 0.17 6.86 19.50
N PRO A 66 -0.57 7.02 20.62
CA PRO A 66 -2.04 7.07 20.63
C PRO A 66 -2.69 8.09 19.67
N GLU A 67 -2.02 9.22 19.47
CA GLU A 67 -2.41 10.33 18.58
C GLU A 67 -2.57 9.86 17.13
N LEU A 68 -1.79 8.85 16.72
CA LEU A 68 -1.83 8.27 15.37
C LEU A 68 -3.11 7.51 15.06
N ARG A 69 -3.91 7.14 16.06
CA ARG A 69 -5.20 6.49 15.82
C ARG A 69 -6.08 7.31 14.87
N SER A 70 -6.26 8.59 15.20
CA SER A 70 -7.11 9.51 14.42
C SER A 70 -6.57 9.73 13.00
N PHE A 71 -5.23 9.73 12.87
CA PHE A 71 -4.54 9.78 11.58
C PHE A 71 -4.86 8.55 10.73
N PHE A 72 -4.68 7.34 11.26
CA PHE A 72 -4.93 6.11 10.49
C PHE A 72 -6.40 5.92 10.13
N GLU A 73 -7.33 6.30 11.01
CA GLU A 73 -8.76 6.33 10.68
C GLU A 73 -9.05 7.25 9.49
N THR A 74 -8.40 8.42 9.46
CA THR A 74 -8.54 9.37 8.35
C THR A 74 -7.88 8.85 7.09
N ALA A 75 -6.67 8.31 7.18
CA ALA A 75 -5.94 7.74 6.05
C ALA A 75 -6.71 6.59 5.39
N TYR A 76 -7.28 5.67 6.18
CA TYR A 76 -8.06 4.54 5.66
C TYR A 76 -9.30 4.99 4.87
N LYS A 77 -9.92 6.11 5.30
CA LYS A 77 -11.06 6.73 4.60
C LYS A 77 -10.61 7.50 3.35
N LYS A 78 -9.48 8.21 3.43
CA LYS A 78 -8.94 9.09 2.36
C LYS A 78 -8.40 8.29 1.18
N GLU A 79 -7.66 7.21 1.43
CA GLU A 79 -6.94 6.52 0.37
C GLU A 79 -7.84 5.73 -0.56
N ARG A 80 -7.47 5.72 -1.84
CA ARG A 80 -8.18 4.94 -2.87
C ARG A 80 -7.39 3.69 -3.27
N TYR A 81 -6.06 3.78 -3.27
CA TYR A 81 -5.16 2.66 -3.57
C TYR A 81 -5.22 1.61 -2.47
N LEU A 82 -5.36 0.35 -2.85
CA LEU A 82 -5.62 -0.72 -1.89
C LEU A 82 -4.42 -1.03 -0.99
N ASP A 83 -3.20 -0.97 -1.52
CA ASP A 83 -1.96 -1.14 -0.76
C ASP A 83 -1.84 -0.07 0.33
N MET A 84 -2.09 1.20 0.00
CA MET A 84 -2.08 2.29 0.97
C MET A 84 -3.20 2.15 2.01
N LYS A 85 -4.38 1.64 1.62
CA LYS A 85 -5.43 1.27 2.59
C LYS A 85 -4.98 0.18 3.54
N ILE A 86 -4.24 -0.82 3.08
CA ILE A 86 -3.68 -1.87 3.94
C ILE A 86 -2.64 -1.29 4.90
N TYR A 87 -1.79 -0.35 4.47
CA TYR A 87 -0.87 0.32 5.40
C TYR A 87 -1.60 1.14 6.46
N ALA A 88 -2.65 1.87 6.08
CA ALA A 88 -3.49 2.57 7.05
C ALA A 88 -4.20 1.60 8.02
N LEU A 89 -4.70 0.47 7.51
CA LEU A 89 -5.31 -0.59 8.32
C LEU A 89 -4.32 -1.21 9.30
N ARG A 90 -3.06 -1.43 8.88
CA ARG A 90 -1.96 -1.91 9.73
C ARG A 90 -1.64 -0.95 10.87
N GLY A 91 -1.62 0.35 10.60
CA GLY A 91 -1.51 1.34 11.67
C GLY A 91 -2.71 1.27 12.62
N LEU A 92 -3.92 1.22 12.08
CA LEU A 92 -5.15 1.30 12.85
C LEU A 92 -5.42 0.10 13.77
N VAL A 93 -5.04 -1.11 13.36
CA VAL A 93 -5.27 -2.34 14.14
C VAL A 93 -4.53 -2.34 15.48
N GLN A 94 -3.46 -1.55 15.62
CA GLN A 94 -2.77 -1.36 16.91
C GLN A 94 -3.63 -0.67 17.97
N PHE A 95 -4.67 0.07 17.55
CA PHE A 95 -5.48 0.94 18.42
C PHE A 95 -6.95 0.51 18.52
N SER A 96 -7.33 -0.57 17.83
CA SER A 96 -8.73 -0.92 17.59
C SER A 96 -9.00 -2.36 18.00
N ALA A 97 -10.19 -2.62 18.55
CA ALA A 97 -10.65 -3.98 18.77
C ALA A 97 -10.91 -4.70 17.45
N GLU A 98 -10.73 -6.02 17.43
CA GLU A 98 -10.95 -6.86 16.24
C GLU A 98 -12.32 -6.61 15.60
N LYS A 99 -13.39 -6.48 16.40
CA LYS A 99 -14.75 -6.22 15.91
C LYS A 99 -14.87 -4.94 15.09
N ASP A 100 -14.08 -3.91 15.39
CA ASP A 100 -14.11 -2.66 14.61
C ASP A 100 -13.27 -2.78 13.33
N ILE A 101 -12.16 -3.53 13.39
CA ILE A 101 -11.35 -3.89 12.22
C ILE A 101 -12.14 -4.75 11.25
N GLU A 102 -12.91 -5.72 11.73
CA GLU A 102 -13.76 -6.59 10.92
C GLU A 102 -14.77 -5.80 10.08
N LYS A 103 -15.38 -4.74 10.65
CA LYS A 103 -16.29 -3.84 9.90
C LYS A 103 -15.57 -3.14 8.76
N LEU A 104 -14.31 -2.71 8.98
CA LEU A 104 -13.51 -2.05 7.95
C LEU A 104 -13.10 -3.03 6.85
N VAL A 105 -12.65 -4.23 7.24
CA VAL A 105 -12.27 -5.31 6.34
C VAL A 105 -13.46 -5.76 5.49
N THR A 106 -14.65 -5.88 6.07
CA THR A 106 -15.87 -6.24 5.33
C THR A 106 -16.14 -5.25 4.19
N LYS A 107 -16.00 -3.94 4.44
CA LYS A 107 -16.15 -2.91 3.38
C LYS A 107 -15.04 -3.00 2.33
N LEU A 108 -13.83 -3.39 2.73
CA LEU A 108 -12.70 -3.58 1.82
C LEU A 108 -12.94 -4.80 0.90
N LYS A 109 -13.43 -5.92 1.44
CA LYS A 109 -13.82 -7.12 0.67
C LYS A 109 -14.81 -6.77 -0.45
N VAL A 110 -15.86 -5.99 -0.14
CA VAL A 110 -16.83 -5.52 -1.13
C VAL A 110 -16.18 -4.64 -2.20
N SER A 111 -15.27 -3.75 -1.80
CA SER A 111 -14.55 -2.88 -2.75
C SER A 111 -13.65 -3.69 -3.68
N LEU A 112 -13.02 -4.75 -3.16
CA LEU A 112 -12.15 -5.64 -3.91
C LEU A 112 -12.93 -6.48 -4.94
N THR A 113 -14.12 -6.97 -4.59
CA THR A 113 -15.03 -7.64 -5.54
C THR A 113 -15.35 -6.74 -6.73
N LYS A 114 -15.75 -5.49 -6.47
CA LYS A 114 -16.06 -4.53 -7.54
C LYS A 114 -14.86 -4.22 -8.43
N ARG A 115 -13.64 -4.20 -7.87
CA ARG A 115 -12.43 -3.93 -8.66
C ARG A 115 -12.09 -5.04 -9.65
N GLU A 116 -12.32 -6.30 -9.29
CA GLU A 116 -12.18 -7.43 -10.21
C GLU A 116 -13.08 -7.26 -11.44
N GLU A 117 -14.31 -6.77 -11.24
CA GLU A 117 -15.29 -6.53 -12.32
C GLU A 117 -14.89 -5.34 -13.21
N THR A 118 -14.42 -4.23 -12.62
CA THR A 118 -14.14 -3.00 -13.37
C THR A 118 -12.73 -2.91 -13.95
N THR A 119 -11.77 -3.67 -13.41
CA THR A 119 -10.34 -3.59 -13.77
C THR A 119 -9.68 -4.97 -13.66
N PRO A 120 -10.06 -5.93 -14.52
CA PRO A 120 -9.79 -7.37 -14.36
C PRO A 120 -8.31 -7.80 -14.43
N TYR A 121 -7.40 -6.91 -14.87
CA TYR A 121 -5.97 -7.21 -15.00
C TYR A 121 -5.07 -6.32 -14.12
N ASN A 122 -5.60 -5.77 -13.03
CA ASN A 122 -4.84 -4.89 -12.14
C ASN A 122 -3.85 -5.64 -11.22
N TYR A 123 -2.96 -6.42 -11.81
CA TYR A 123 -2.06 -7.31 -11.06
C TYR A 123 -1.16 -6.60 -10.07
N GLN A 124 -0.76 -5.35 -10.36
CA GLN A 124 0.14 -4.58 -9.51
C GLN A 124 -0.46 -4.39 -8.12
N GLU A 125 -1.76 -4.10 -8.01
CA GLU A 125 -2.43 -3.99 -6.72
C GLU A 125 -2.42 -5.34 -5.98
N TYR A 126 -2.70 -6.45 -6.66
CA TYR A 126 -2.70 -7.77 -6.01
C TYR A 126 -1.30 -8.22 -5.58
N GLU A 127 -0.25 -7.93 -6.36
CA GLU A 127 1.13 -8.25 -5.96
C GLU A 127 1.57 -7.47 -4.72
N LEU A 128 1.15 -6.20 -4.60
CA LEU A 128 1.36 -5.41 -3.39
C LEU A 128 0.60 -5.97 -2.20
N LEU A 129 -0.68 -6.32 -2.37
CA LEU A 129 -1.52 -6.87 -1.28
C LEU A 129 -1.00 -8.23 -0.77
N ARG A 130 -0.46 -9.05 -1.66
CA ARG A 130 0.11 -10.38 -1.37
C ARG A 130 1.56 -10.32 -0.89
N GLY A 131 2.22 -9.16 -0.96
CA GLY A 131 3.59 -8.98 -0.51
C GLY A 131 3.74 -9.18 1.00
N LYS A 132 4.91 -9.61 1.46
CA LYS A 132 5.10 -10.09 2.85
C LYS A 132 4.75 -9.04 3.90
N ASN A 133 5.03 -7.77 3.62
CA ASN A 133 4.78 -6.64 4.53
C ASN A 133 3.33 -6.08 4.50
N ALA A 134 2.40 -6.73 3.80
CA ALA A 134 1.01 -6.29 3.63
C ALA A 134 0.00 -7.20 4.36
N LEU A 135 -0.91 -7.88 3.63
CA LEU A 135 -1.89 -8.77 4.24
C LEU A 135 -1.29 -10.00 4.93
N PRO A 136 -0.26 -10.67 4.38
CA PRO A 136 0.43 -11.77 5.08
C PRO A 136 0.90 -11.35 6.48
N TYR A 137 1.58 -10.20 6.59
CA TYR A 137 1.98 -9.67 7.90
C TYR A 137 0.80 -9.47 8.86
N LEU A 138 -0.33 -8.95 8.38
CA LEU A 138 -1.51 -8.76 9.23
C LEU A 138 -2.11 -10.09 9.72
N VAL A 139 -2.12 -11.11 8.84
CA VAL A 139 -2.55 -12.46 9.21
C VAL A 139 -1.60 -13.05 10.25
N ASP A 140 -0.29 -12.99 10.00
CA ASP A 140 0.72 -13.61 10.86
C ASP A 140 0.81 -12.92 12.23
N LYS A 141 0.70 -11.58 12.27
CA LYS A 141 0.84 -10.81 13.50
C LYS A 141 -0.40 -10.82 14.39
N TYR A 142 -1.59 -10.73 13.80
CA TYR A 142 -2.84 -10.54 14.56
C TYR A 142 -3.73 -11.79 14.61
N GLY A 143 -3.62 -12.69 13.64
CA GLY A 143 -4.40 -13.92 13.61
C GLY A 143 -5.91 -13.74 13.40
N TYR A 144 -6.39 -12.54 13.07
CA TYR A 144 -7.82 -12.26 12.92
C TYR A 144 -8.42 -13.00 11.73
N THR A 145 -9.58 -13.64 11.94
CA THR A 145 -10.31 -14.38 10.90
C THR A 145 -10.61 -13.50 9.69
N CYS A 146 -11.00 -12.25 9.92
CA CYS A 146 -11.31 -11.31 8.84
C CYS A 146 -10.11 -11.03 7.91
N PHE A 147 -8.87 -11.03 8.43
CA PHE A 147 -7.66 -10.87 7.60
C PHE A 147 -7.37 -12.13 6.77
N GLN A 148 -7.56 -13.32 7.36
CA GLN A 148 -7.38 -14.59 6.65
C GLN A 148 -8.36 -14.71 5.48
N GLU A 149 -9.62 -14.35 5.70
CA GLU A 149 -10.63 -14.32 4.65
C GLU A 149 -10.31 -13.31 3.54
N LEU A 150 -9.85 -12.10 3.91
CA LEU A 150 -9.46 -11.09 2.95
C LEU A 150 -8.27 -11.55 2.10
N LEU A 151 -7.23 -12.13 2.73
CA LEU A 151 -6.09 -12.70 2.02
C LEU A 151 -6.51 -13.85 1.10
N THR A 152 -7.44 -14.70 1.55
CA THR A 152 -8.02 -15.77 0.72
C THR A 152 -8.73 -15.20 -0.50
N GLN A 153 -9.57 -14.18 -0.33
CA GLN A 153 -10.22 -13.49 -1.45
C GLN A 153 -9.21 -12.93 -2.44
N VAL A 154 -8.19 -12.21 -1.95
CA VAL A 154 -7.10 -11.65 -2.78
C VAL A 154 -6.39 -12.75 -3.58
N ASN A 155 -6.07 -13.89 -2.96
CA ASN A 155 -5.40 -15.00 -3.62
C ASN A 155 -6.29 -15.68 -4.67
N VAL A 156 -7.58 -15.87 -4.39
CA VAL A 156 -8.54 -16.45 -5.35
C VAL A 156 -8.68 -15.56 -6.57
N GLN A 157 -8.88 -14.25 -6.38
CA GLN A 157 -9.01 -13.30 -7.48
C GLN A 157 -7.71 -13.16 -8.27
N TYR A 158 -6.56 -13.15 -7.58
CA TYR A 158 -5.26 -13.19 -8.25
C TYR A 158 -5.10 -14.46 -9.09
N GLY A 159 -5.50 -15.62 -8.57
CA GLY A 159 -5.44 -16.90 -9.28
C GLY A 159 -6.27 -16.94 -10.57
N ARG A 160 -7.36 -16.18 -10.64
CA ARG A 160 -8.22 -16.08 -11.84
C ARG A 160 -7.63 -15.23 -12.96
N MET A 161 -6.66 -14.35 -12.66
CA MET A 161 -6.00 -13.56 -13.70
C MET A 161 -5.24 -14.47 -14.70
N PRO A 162 -4.98 -14.01 -15.93
CA PRO A 162 -4.08 -14.71 -16.84
C PRO A 162 -2.66 -14.77 -16.26
N ASP A 163 -1.91 -15.82 -16.58
CA ASP A 163 -0.56 -16.04 -16.03
C ASP A 163 0.43 -14.96 -16.48
N GLU A 164 0.18 -14.32 -17.63
CA GLU A 164 1.00 -13.20 -18.14
C GLU A 164 0.98 -11.97 -17.25
N PHE A 165 0.02 -11.88 -16.33
CA PHE A 165 -0.09 -10.80 -15.35
C PHE A 165 0.37 -11.23 -13.96
N LYS A 166 0.92 -12.43 -13.77
CA LYS A 166 1.30 -12.95 -12.45
C LYS A 166 2.80 -13.11 -12.29
N GLY A 167 3.36 -12.68 -11.17
CA GLY A 167 4.74 -12.92 -10.75
C GLY A 167 5.73 -11.92 -11.32
N HIS A 168 5.35 -10.65 -11.44
CA HIS A 168 6.25 -9.60 -11.94
C HIS A 168 7.15 -9.05 -10.84
N PHE A 169 6.58 -8.84 -9.65
CA PHE A 169 7.31 -8.43 -8.46
C PHE A 169 6.61 -8.93 -7.20
N THR A 170 7.28 -8.72 -6.07
CA THR A 170 6.69 -8.86 -4.74
C THR A 170 7.30 -7.81 -3.81
N THR A 171 6.89 -7.82 -2.54
CA THR A 171 7.56 -7.05 -1.49
C THR A 171 8.12 -7.96 -0.41
N ASP A 172 9.29 -7.60 0.09
CA ASP A 172 9.93 -8.27 1.24
C ASP A 172 9.25 -7.90 2.57
N GLU A 173 9.80 -8.41 3.67
CA GLU A 173 9.34 -8.21 5.04
C GLU A 173 9.37 -6.74 5.49
N ASN A 174 10.18 -5.88 4.84
CA ASN A 174 10.30 -4.45 5.11
C ASN A 174 9.48 -3.60 4.12
N GLY A 175 8.74 -4.25 3.22
CA GLY A 175 8.02 -3.61 2.12
C GLY A 175 8.94 -3.10 1.02
N GLY A 176 10.19 -3.56 0.97
CA GLY A 176 11.11 -3.32 -0.13
C GLY A 176 10.60 -4.00 -1.40
N PHE A 177 10.76 -3.33 -2.55
CA PHE A 177 10.35 -3.87 -3.84
C PHE A 177 11.33 -4.94 -4.30
N VAL A 178 10.82 -6.13 -4.63
CA VAL A 178 11.62 -7.26 -5.12
C VAL A 178 11.15 -7.63 -6.52
N PRO A 179 11.92 -7.31 -7.58
CA PRO A 179 11.57 -7.73 -8.93
C PRO A 179 11.69 -9.25 -9.06
N LEU A 180 10.65 -9.90 -9.59
CA LEU A 180 10.67 -11.32 -9.95
C LEU A 180 10.96 -11.52 -11.44
N ARG A 181 10.72 -10.48 -12.23
CA ARG A 181 11.07 -10.39 -13.65
C ARG A 181 11.67 -9.04 -13.96
N THR A 182 12.44 -8.98 -15.04
CA THR A 182 12.87 -7.70 -15.60
C THR A 182 11.66 -6.94 -16.19
N PRO A 183 11.77 -5.59 -16.33
CA PRO A 183 10.75 -4.81 -17.03
C PRO A 183 10.50 -5.31 -18.46
N ALA A 184 11.56 -5.69 -19.19
CA ALA A 184 11.47 -6.16 -20.56
C ALA A 184 10.67 -7.48 -20.67
N GLU A 185 10.93 -8.45 -19.80
CA GLU A 185 10.18 -9.72 -19.75
C GLU A 185 8.72 -9.48 -19.39
N SER A 186 8.47 -8.64 -18.39
CA SER A 186 7.12 -8.27 -17.96
C SER A 186 6.32 -7.65 -19.10
N SER A 187 6.89 -6.66 -19.80
CA SER A 187 6.27 -6.03 -20.96
C SER A 187 6.03 -7.03 -22.09
N LYS A 188 6.97 -7.94 -22.37
CA LYS A 188 6.82 -8.95 -23.42
C LYS A 188 5.63 -9.88 -23.16
N LEU A 189 5.46 -10.36 -21.92
CA LEU A 189 4.34 -11.24 -21.56
C LEU A 189 2.99 -10.53 -21.71
N ILE A 190 2.88 -9.32 -21.14
CA ILE A 190 1.65 -8.53 -21.18
C ILE A 190 1.29 -8.17 -22.63
N ASN A 191 2.26 -7.73 -23.44
CA ASN A 191 2.01 -7.41 -24.84
C ASN A 191 1.57 -8.64 -25.63
N SER A 192 2.23 -9.79 -25.41
CA SER A 192 1.86 -11.05 -26.06
C SER A 192 0.42 -11.48 -25.75
N PHE A 193 -0.04 -11.23 -24.52
CA PHE A 193 -1.44 -11.48 -24.14
C PHE A 193 -2.40 -10.62 -24.96
N PHE A 194 -2.16 -9.31 -25.04
CA PHE A 194 -3.02 -8.40 -25.79
C PHE A 194 -2.97 -8.63 -27.31
N ASP A 195 -1.81 -9.01 -27.85
CA ASP A 195 -1.69 -9.33 -29.28
C ASP A 195 -2.50 -10.58 -29.65
N ARG A 196 -2.53 -11.60 -28.78
CA ARG A 196 -3.39 -12.78 -28.98
C ARG A 196 -4.88 -12.44 -28.87
N LEU A 197 -5.26 -11.53 -27.98
CA LEU A 197 -6.65 -11.06 -27.89
C LEU A 197 -7.08 -10.32 -29.17
N LYS A 198 -6.22 -9.44 -29.69
CA LYS A 198 -6.47 -8.76 -30.97
C LYS A 198 -6.59 -9.76 -32.11
N GLY A 199 -5.67 -10.72 -32.19
CA GLY A 199 -5.70 -11.79 -33.20
C GLY A 199 -7.00 -12.60 -33.19
N LYS A 200 -7.57 -12.90 -32.01
CA LYS A 200 -8.86 -13.59 -31.87
C LYS A 200 -10.06 -12.74 -32.31
N SER A 201 -9.96 -11.42 -32.29
CA SER A 201 -11.03 -10.50 -32.71
C SER A 201 -11.18 -10.40 -34.24
N TYR A 202 -10.21 -10.89 -35.02
CA TYR A 202 -10.23 -10.87 -36.50
C TYR A 202 -10.74 -12.18 -37.13
N PHE A 203 -11.13 -13.17 -36.32
CA PHE A 203 -11.63 -14.47 -36.78
C PHE A 203 -13.10 -14.74 -36.34
N LEU A 204 -13.83 -13.68 -36.00
CA LEU A 204 -15.29 -13.66 -35.81
C LEU A 204 -15.90 -12.68 -36.82
#